data_AF-A0AAN4D1V2-F1
#
_entry.id   AF-A0AAN4D1V2-F1
#
_cell.length_a   1.000
_cell.length_b   1.000
_cell.length_c   1.000
_cell.angle_alpha   90.00
_cell.angle_beta   90.00
_cell.angle_gamma   90.00
#
_symmetry.space_group_name_H-M   'P 1'
#
loop_
_entity.id
_entity.type
_entity.pdbx_description
1 polymer ?
#
loop_
_entity_poly.entity_id
_entity_poly.type
_entity_poly.pdbx_seq_one_letter_code
_entity_poly.pdbx_strand_id
1 'polypeptide(L)'
;MDKLIKPTAKGKYDGSCDYLCSEDARFIVMRGDYTEAEIIQASVSQDVIDSDGAADFASSARYYQCWYKVSPIGGQDGYSGWHHPRDSPCRGAYFASVLQWD
;
A
#
# COMPACT_ATOMS: atom_id res chain seq x y z
N MET A 1 -12.83 10.65 14.55
CA MET A 1 -12.21 9.94 13.41
C MET A 1 -12.96 10.37 12.18
N ASP A 2 -12.37 11.26 11.39
CA ASP A 2 -12.98 11.70 10.13
C ASP A 2 -13.18 10.49 9.22
N LYS A 3 -14.35 10.46 8.58
CA LYS A 3 -14.76 9.37 7.70
C LYS A 3 -13.80 9.31 6.52
N LEU A 4 -12.95 8.28 6.46
CA LEU A 4 -12.00 8.08 5.36
C LEU A 4 -12.73 8.18 4.02
N ILE A 5 -12.31 9.16 3.19
CA ILE A 5 -12.95 9.41 1.90
C ILE A 5 -12.37 8.43 0.88
N LYS A 6 -13.21 7.51 0.39
CA LYS A 6 -12.81 6.51 -0.61
C LYS A 6 -12.93 7.08 -2.04
N PRO A 7 -12.05 6.67 -2.97
CA PRO A 7 -12.18 7.04 -4.37
C PRO A 7 -13.45 6.45 -4.99
N THR A 8 -14.12 7.20 -5.85
CA THR A 8 -15.35 6.76 -6.57
C THR A 8 -15.07 6.21 -7.96
N ALA A 9 -13.84 6.34 -8.44
CA ALA A 9 -13.39 5.87 -9.75
C ALA A 9 -11.98 5.29 -9.66
N LYS A 10 -11.68 4.35 -10.57
CA LYS A 10 -10.35 3.72 -10.65
C LYS A 10 -9.30 4.71 -11.15
N GLY A 11 -8.15 4.71 -10.47
CA GLY A 11 -6.97 5.47 -10.89
C GLY A 11 -6.17 4.76 -11.99
N LYS A 12 -5.18 5.45 -12.56
CA LYS A 12 -4.29 4.92 -13.62
C LYS A 12 -3.56 3.62 -13.23
N TYR A 13 -3.28 3.44 -11.94
CA TYR A 13 -2.52 2.31 -11.39
C TYR A 13 -3.35 1.51 -10.37
N ASP A 14 -4.68 1.61 -10.46
CA ASP A 14 -5.58 0.85 -9.59
C ASP A 14 -5.33 -0.65 -9.75
N GLY A 15 -5.16 -1.34 -8.62
CA GLY A 15 -4.86 -2.76 -8.54
C GLY A 15 -3.37 -3.14 -8.61
N SER A 16 -2.45 -2.18 -8.79
CA SER A 16 -1.02 -2.48 -8.73
C SER A 16 -0.58 -2.77 -7.30
N CYS A 17 0.13 -3.87 -7.09
CA CYS A 17 0.74 -4.23 -5.82
C CYS A 17 2.21 -3.83 -5.80
N ASP A 18 2.63 -3.14 -4.74
CA ASP A 18 4.02 -2.80 -4.46
C ASP A 18 4.44 -3.47 -3.14
N TYR A 19 5.58 -4.18 -3.14
CA TYR A 19 6.21 -4.68 -1.91
C TYR A 19 7.24 -3.68 -1.42
N LEU A 20 7.06 -3.19 -0.19
CA LEU A 20 7.97 -2.26 0.46
C LEU A 20 8.52 -2.91 1.73
N CYS A 21 9.80 -2.70 2.00
CA CYS A 21 10.48 -3.27 3.16
C CYS A 21 11.34 -2.20 3.82
N SER A 22 11.32 -2.15 5.15
CA SER A 22 12.29 -1.46 6.00
C SER A 22 12.98 -2.48 6.91
N GLU A 23 13.94 -2.03 7.72
CA GLU A 23 14.57 -2.89 8.73
C GLU A 23 13.59 -3.34 9.82
N ASP A 24 12.48 -2.62 9.99
CA ASP A 24 11.49 -2.81 11.07
C ASP A 24 10.18 -3.46 10.63
N ALA A 25 9.85 -3.41 9.32
CA ALA A 25 8.55 -3.87 8.83
C ALA A 25 8.54 -4.13 7.32
N ARG A 26 7.64 -5.01 6.91
CA ARG A 26 7.31 -5.35 5.53
C ARG A 26 5.89 -4.90 5.22
N PHE A 27 5.69 -4.39 4.02
CA PHE A 27 4.42 -3.82 3.59
C PHE A 27 4.06 -4.33 2.21
N ILE A 28 2.80 -4.71 2.05
CA ILE A 28 2.18 -4.87 0.73
C ILE A 28 1.21 -3.71 0.56
N VAL A 29 1.44 -2.92 -0.49
CA VAL A 29 0.62 -1.75 -0.81
C VAL A 29 -0.10 -2.01 -2.13
N MET A 30 -1.42 -2.18 -2.08
CA MET A 30 -2.24 -2.27 -3.29
C MET A 30 -2.95 -0.94 -3.51
N ARG A 31 -2.73 -0.32 -4.67
CA ARG A 31 -3.39 0.94 -5.00
C ARG A 31 -4.87 0.72 -5.26
N GLY A 32 -5.73 1.44 -4.57
CA GLY A 32 -7.19 1.32 -4.66
C GLY A 32 -7.83 0.83 -3.37
N ASP A 33 -9.14 0.60 -3.43
CA ASP A 33 -9.97 0.12 -2.34
C ASP A 33 -10.17 -1.38 -2.47
N TYR A 34 -9.39 -2.14 -1.71
CA TYR A 34 -9.35 -3.61 -1.74
C TYR A 34 -9.35 -4.18 -0.34
N THR A 35 -9.92 -5.37 -0.21
CA THR A 35 -9.89 -6.18 1.00
C THR A 35 -8.55 -6.89 1.16
N GLU A 36 -8.23 -7.31 2.38
CA GLU A 36 -7.03 -8.10 2.68
C GLU A 36 -6.87 -9.33 1.78
N ALA A 37 -7.94 -10.10 1.57
CA ALA A 37 -7.92 -11.29 0.72
C ALA A 37 -7.60 -10.94 -0.74
N GLU A 38 -8.18 -9.85 -1.26
CA GLU A 38 -7.90 -9.38 -2.62
C GLU A 38 -6.44 -8.91 -2.77
N ILE A 39 -5.89 -8.23 -1.76
CA ILE A 39 -4.48 -7.81 -1.75
C ILE A 39 -3.56 -9.02 -1.83
N ILE A 40 -3.79 -10.04 -0.98
CA ILE A 40 -2.94 -11.24 -0.94
C ILE A 40 -3.02 -11.98 -2.27
N GLN A 41 -4.23 -12.23 -2.78
CA GLN A 41 -4.43 -12.92 -4.05
C GLN A 41 -3.79 -12.16 -5.21
N ALA A 42 -3.96 -10.83 -5.26
CA ALA A 42 -3.38 -9.99 -6.30
C ALA A 42 -1.85 -9.96 -6.21
N SER A 43 -1.29 -9.93 -5.01
CA SER A 43 0.15 -9.90 -4.80
C SER A 43 0.84 -11.20 -5.23
N VAL A 44 0.22 -12.36 -4.95
CA VAL A 44 0.69 -13.65 -5.48
C VAL A 44 0.55 -13.70 -7.01
N SER A 45 -0.58 -13.23 -7.55
CA SER A 45 -0.82 -13.25 -9.00
C SER A 45 0.12 -12.31 -9.78
N GLN A 46 0.61 -11.25 -9.13
CA GLN A 46 1.56 -10.28 -9.69
C GLN A 46 3.02 -10.64 -9.37
N ASP A 47 3.28 -11.81 -8.75
CA ASP A 47 4.62 -12.27 -8.38
C ASP A 47 5.35 -11.31 -7.41
N VAL A 48 4.57 -10.58 -6.59
CA VAL A 48 5.08 -9.63 -5.58
C VAL A 48 5.48 -10.35 -4.29
N ILE A 49 4.77 -11.45 -3.98
CA ILE A 49 5.07 -12.38 -2.89
C ILE A 49 4.82 -13.81 -3.39
N ASP A 50 5.44 -14.79 -2.73
CA ASP A 50 5.16 -16.20 -2.95
C ASP A 50 4.03 -16.71 -2.03
N SER A 51 3.75 -18.02 -2.09
CA SER A 51 2.72 -18.67 -1.27
C SER A 51 3.02 -18.61 0.23
N ASP A 52 4.30 -18.61 0.60
CA ASP A 52 4.72 -18.61 2.00
C ASP A 52 4.55 -17.22 2.58
N GLY A 53 4.97 -16.18 1.85
CA GLY A 53 4.67 -14.79 2.16
C GLY A 53 3.17 -14.53 2.25
N ALA A 54 2.36 -15.12 1.36
CA ALA A 54 0.90 -15.00 1.44
C ALA A 54 0.33 -15.55 2.76
N ALA A 55 0.86 -16.67 3.25
CA ALA A 55 0.46 -17.25 4.53
C ALA A 55 0.90 -16.38 5.73
N ASP A 56 2.11 -15.82 5.69
CA ASP A 56 2.62 -14.92 6.74
C ASP A 56 1.76 -13.66 6.86
N PHE A 57 1.48 -13.01 5.73
CA PHE A 57 0.63 -11.81 5.70
C PHE A 57 -0.81 -12.12 6.14
N ALA A 58 -1.39 -13.25 5.70
CA ALA A 58 -2.76 -13.64 6.09
C ALA A 58 -2.91 -13.93 7.59
N SER A 59 -1.83 -14.29 8.28
CA SER A 59 -1.86 -14.74 9.67
C SER A 59 -1.73 -13.59 10.67
N SER A 60 -0.83 -12.63 10.37
CA SER A 60 -0.36 -11.66 11.36
C SER A 60 -0.29 -10.22 10.86
N ALA A 61 -0.64 -9.94 9.60
CA ALA A 61 -0.55 -8.58 9.09
C ALA A 61 -1.67 -7.68 9.64
N ARG A 62 -1.32 -6.41 9.85
CA ARG A 62 -2.28 -5.36 10.15
C ARG A 62 -2.79 -4.77 8.84
N TYR A 63 -4.11 -4.84 8.66
CA TYR A 63 -4.79 -4.23 7.53
C TYR A 63 -5.23 -2.79 7.84
N TYR A 64 -4.95 -1.87 6.92
CA TYR A 64 -5.51 -0.52 6.94
C TYR A 64 -5.58 0.09 5.54
N GLN A 65 -6.33 1.20 5.42
CA GLN A 65 -6.48 1.94 4.17
C GLN A 65 -6.23 3.42 4.43
N CYS A 66 -5.52 4.09 3.53
CA CYS A 66 -5.31 5.54 3.61
C CYS A 66 -4.93 6.15 2.26
N TRP A 67 -4.92 7.49 2.22
CA TRP A 67 -4.34 8.21 1.09
C TRP A 67 -2.84 8.32 1.27
N TYR A 68 -2.08 8.02 0.23
CA TYR A 68 -0.65 8.24 0.20
C TYR A 68 -0.31 9.38 -0.75
N LYS A 69 0.70 10.17 -0.40
CA LYS A 69 1.36 11.07 -1.32
C LYS A 69 2.84 10.74 -1.36
N VAL A 70 3.34 10.46 -2.57
CA VAL A 70 4.79 10.28 -2.78
C VAL A 70 5.44 11.66 -2.75
N SER A 71 6.32 11.87 -1.79
CA SER A 71 7.13 13.09 -1.68
C SER A 71 8.56 12.78 -2.12
N PRO A 72 9.20 13.62 -2.95
CA PRO A 72 10.59 13.46 -3.35
C PRO A 72 11.59 13.86 -2.25
N ILE A 73 11.18 13.99 -0.98
CA ILE A 73 12.04 14.34 0.17
C ILE A 73 12.88 13.11 0.61
N GLY A 74 13.44 12.37 -0.35
CA GLY A 74 14.69 11.66 -0.08
C GLY A 74 15.75 12.74 0.14
N GLY A 75 16.57 12.60 1.18
CA GLY A 75 17.66 13.55 1.48
C GLY A 75 18.67 13.70 0.33
N GLN A 76 19.76 14.43 0.58
CA GLN A 76 20.79 14.78 -0.40
C GLN A 76 21.44 13.58 -1.16
N ASP A 77 21.15 12.33 -0.76
CA ASP A 77 21.81 11.12 -1.28
C ASP A 77 20.96 10.24 -2.22
N GLY A 78 19.78 10.70 -2.69
CA GLY A 78 19.16 10.09 -3.86
C GLY A 78 17.65 9.93 -3.81
N TYR A 79 17.07 9.87 -5.02
CA TYR A 79 15.64 9.80 -5.30
C TYR A 79 14.98 8.52 -4.78
N SER A 80 14.74 8.41 -3.48
CA SER A 80 13.76 7.49 -2.91
C SER A 80 12.47 8.27 -2.59
N GLY A 81 11.36 7.84 -3.18
CA GLY A 81 10.06 8.46 -2.92
C GLY A 81 9.55 8.03 -1.55
N TRP A 82 9.18 8.99 -0.68
CA TRP A 82 8.57 8.67 0.60
C TRP A 82 7.05 8.68 0.52
N HIS A 83 6.42 7.59 0.93
CA HIS A 83 4.98 7.40 0.90
C HIS A 83 4.35 7.95 2.19
N HIS A 84 3.89 9.20 2.17
CA HIS A 84 3.30 9.82 3.37
C HIS A 84 1.79 9.55 3.47
N PRO A 85 1.29 8.94 4.56
CA PRO A 85 -0.14 8.74 4.78
C PRO A 85 -0.87 10.06 5.02
N ARG A 86 -2.13 10.13 4.60
CA ARG A 86 -3.01 11.28 4.70
C ARG A 86 -4.46 10.83 4.88
N ASP A 87 -5.23 11.66 5.57
CA ASP A 87 -6.64 11.41 5.83
C ASP A 87 -7.55 11.87 4.67
N SER A 88 -7.06 12.79 3.82
CA SER A 88 -7.86 13.45 2.78
C SER A 88 -7.22 13.36 1.39
N PRO A 89 -8.01 13.22 0.31
CA PRO A 89 -7.51 13.29 -1.06
C PRO A 89 -6.90 14.65 -1.38
N CYS A 90 -5.80 14.66 -2.13
CA CYS A 90 -5.19 15.88 -2.66
C CYS A 90 -4.56 15.63 -4.03
N ARG A 91 -4.21 16.69 -4.76
CA ARG A 91 -3.52 16.56 -6.06
C ARG A 91 -2.24 15.72 -5.92
N GLY A 92 -2.16 14.65 -6.72
CA GLY A 92 -1.02 13.73 -6.75
C GLY A 92 -1.01 12.68 -5.62
N ALA A 93 -2.04 12.63 -4.77
CA ALA A 93 -2.22 11.52 -3.85
C ALA A 93 -2.93 10.34 -4.54
N TYR A 94 -2.70 9.14 -4.03
CA TYR A 94 -3.39 7.92 -4.44
C TYR A 94 -3.93 7.21 -3.20
N PHE A 95 -5.06 6.53 -3.34
CA PHE A 95 -5.63 5.72 -2.26
C PHE A 95 -5.01 4.32 -2.32
N ALA A 96 -4.74 3.72 -1.17
CA ALA A 96 -4.22 2.35 -1.12
C ALA A 96 -4.75 1.58 0.08
N SER A 97 -4.78 0.27 -0.11
CA SER A 97 -5.06 -0.73 0.91
C SER A 97 -3.75 -1.44 1.23
N VAL A 98 -3.42 -1.56 2.51
CA VAL A 98 -2.08 -1.93 2.97
C VAL A 98 -2.15 -3.05 3.99
N LEU A 99 -1.26 -4.04 3.81
CA LEU A 99 -0.94 -5.04 4.80
C LEU A 99 0.45 -4.76 5.34
N GLN A 100 0.54 -4.54 6.65
CA GLN A 100 1.81 -4.35 7.34
C GLN A 100 2.11 -5.56 8.21
N TRP A 101 3.31 -6.11 8.07
CA TRP A 101 3.83 -7.20 8.89
C TRP A 101 5.17 -6.75 9.49
N ASP A 102 5.35 -6.90 10.81
CA ASP A 102 6.58 -6.49 11.53
C ASP A 102 7.76 -7.44 11.19
#